data_AF-A0A381Y608-F1
#
_entry.id   AF-A0A381Y608-F1
#
_cell.length_a   1.000
_cell.length_b   1.000
_cell.length_c   1.000
_cell.angle_alpha   90.00
_cell.angle_beta   90.00
_cell.angle_gamma   90.00
#
_symmetry.space_group_name_H-M   'P 1'
#
loop_
_entity.id
_entity.type
_entity.pdbx_description
1 polymer ?
#
loop_
_entity_poly.entity_id
_entity_poly.type
_entity_poly.pdbx_seq_one_letter_code
_entity_poly.pdbx_strand_id
1 'polypeptide(L)'
;MRFIFILLFLFACSAKDSEQFDQIVEASCGQCMFAMDAQVGCDLAVRINQKSYFVRGAAIDDFGDAHAEDGFCNSIRKAKVKG
;
A
#
# COMPACT_ATOMS: atom_id res chain seq x y z
N MET A 1 -52.44 -7.28 -16.77
CA MET A 1 -51.22 -8.07 -16.45
C MET A 1 -49.95 -7.54 -17.14
N ARG A 2 -49.79 -6.21 -17.31
CA ARG A 2 -48.65 -5.62 -18.05
C ARG A 2 -47.88 -4.53 -17.26
N PHE A 3 -48.32 -4.20 -16.05
CA PHE A 3 -47.75 -3.10 -15.24
C PHE A 3 -47.03 -3.55 -13.97
N ILE A 4 -47.05 -4.84 -13.62
CA ILE A 4 -46.42 -5.36 -12.39
C ILE A 4 -44.90 -5.55 -12.55
N PHE A 5 -44.37 -5.58 -13.77
CA PHE A 5 -42.94 -5.79 -14.04
C PHE A 5 -42.08 -4.52 -13.99
N ILE A 6 -42.67 -3.32 -13.87
CA ILE A 6 -41.93 -2.05 -13.92
C ILE A 6 -41.39 -1.62 -12.55
N LEU A 7 -41.87 -2.21 -11.45
CA LEU A 7 -41.45 -1.82 -10.09
C LEU A 7 -40.14 -2.46 -9.60
N LEU A 8 -39.51 -3.35 -10.38
CA LEU A 8 -38.36 -4.15 -9.93
C LEU A 8 -36.98 -3.59 -10.35
N PHE A 9 -36.91 -2.40 -10.95
CA PHE A 9 -35.67 -1.86 -11.52
C PHE A 9 -35.01 -0.74 -10.68
N LEU A 10 -35.50 -0.46 -9.47
CA LEU A 10 -35.06 0.69 -8.66
C LEU A 10 -34.05 0.36 -7.54
N PHE A 11 -33.51 -0.85 -7.45
CA PHE A 11 -32.68 -1.23 -6.31
C PHE A 11 -31.40 -1.95 -6.71
N ALA A 12 -30.37 -1.19 -7.11
CA ALA A 12 -28.97 -1.55 -6.90
C ALA A 12 -28.01 -0.44 -7.38
N CYS A 13 -28.09 0.76 -6.79
CA CYS A 13 -26.89 1.59 -6.70
C CYS A 13 -26.18 1.17 -5.40
N SER A 14 -25.34 0.15 -5.46
CA SER A 14 -24.45 -0.18 -4.35
C SER A 14 -23.44 0.95 -4.22
N ALA A 15 -23.62 1.80 -3.21
CA ALA A 15 -22.56 2.69 -2.76
C ALA A 15 -21.39 1.80 -2.30
N LYS A 16 -20.31 1.82 -3.07
CA LYS A 16 -19.04 1.22 -2.69
C LYS A 16 -18.46 2.10 -1.59
N ASP A 17 -18.68 1.71 -0.33
CA ASP A 17 -17.96 2.29 0.80
C ASP A 17 -16.46 2.14 0.51
N SER A 18 -15.79 3.25 0.25
CA SER A 18 -14.34 3.26 0.19
C SER A 18 -13.85 3.00 1.60
N GLU A 19 -13.34 1.81 1.88
CA GLU A 19 -12.57 1.59 3.10
C GLU A 19 -11.46 2.64 3.14
N GLN A 20 -11.57 3.55 4.11
CA GLN A 20 -10.53 4.54 4.35
C GLN A 20 -9.32 3.81 4.92
N PHE A 21 -8.26 3.73 4.12
CA PHE A 21 -7.05 3.03 4.54
C PHE A 21 -6.25 4.00 5.42
N ASP A 22 -6.28 3.84 6.75
CA ASP A 22 -5.43 4.59 7.69
C ASP A 22 -4.77 3.59 8.66
N GLN A 23 -3.57 3.12 8.31
CA GLN A 23 -2.92 2.01 9.00
C GLN A 23 -1.44 2.30 9.28
N ILE A 24 -0.93 1.72 10.37
CA ILE A 24 0.50 1.64 10.64
C ILE A 24 1.03 0.34 10.01
N VAL A 25 1.97 0.48 9.09
CA VAL A 25 2.52 -0.63 8.29
C VAL A 25 4.03 -0.66 8.42
N GLU A 26 4.64 -1.77 8.02
CA GLU A 26 6.10 -1.85 7.91
C GLU A 26 6.56 -1.10 6.65
N ALA A 27 7.64 -0.34 6.75
CA ALA A 27 8.29 0.36 5.65
C ALA A 27 9.80 0.11 5.71
N SER A 28 10.41 -0.23 4.57
CA SER A 28 11.81 -0.61 4.47
C SER A 28 12.29 -0.65 3.01
N CYS A 29 13.55 -1.01 2.77
CA CYS A 29 14.03 -1.34 1.44
C CYS A 29 13.36 -2.63 0.94
N GLY A 30 12.70 -2.55 -0.21
CA GLY A 30 11.99 -3.69 -0.81
C GLY A 30 12.93 -4.86 -1.10
N GLN A 31 14.10 -4.56 -1.65
CA GLN A 31 15.08 -5.56 -2.04
C GLN A 31 15.81 -6.15 -0.83
N CYS A 32 16.36 -5.30 0.05
CA CYS A 32 17.19 -5.76 1.16
C CYS A 32 16.37 -6.44 2.27
N MET A 33 15.22 -5.87 2.64
CA MET A 33 14.49 -6.28 3.84
C MET A 33 13.20 -7.05 3.55
N PHE A 34 12.61 -6.85 2.37
CA PHE A 34 11.35 -7.50 1.98
C PHE A 34 11.50 -8.56 0.88
N ALA A 35 12.73 -8.88 0.46
CA ALA A 35 13.04 -9.89 -0.55
C ALA A 35 12.28 -9.69 -1.88
N MET A 36 12.08 -8.45 -2.29
CA MET A 36 11.48 -8.11 -3.57
C MET A 36 12.56 -8.12 -4.67
N ASP A 37 12.37 -8.93 -5.71
CA ASP A 37 13.38 -9.19 -6.76
C ASP A 37 13.02 -8.57 -8.13
N ALA A 38 11.85 -7.93 -8.24
CA ALA A 38 11.37 -7.36 -9.50
C ALA A 38 12.20 -6.18 -10.05
N GLN A 39 13.08 -5.58 -9.24
CA GLN A 39 13.91 -4.44 -9.59
C GLN A 39 15.23 -4.46 -8.83
N VAL A 40 16.31 -4.06 -9.49
CA VAL A 40 17.66 -3.97 -8.89
C VAL A 40 17.85 -2.58 -8.28
N GLY A 41 18.21 -2.51 -7.00
CA GLY A 41 18.44 -1.24 -6.32
C GLY A 41 18.06 -1.28 -4.84
N CYS A 42 17.87 -0.09 -4.27
CA CYS A 42 17.37 0.12 -2.92
C CYS A 42 16.13 1.01 -3.01
N ASP A 43 14.96 0.39 -3.18
CA ASP A 43 13.72 1.14 -3.36
C ASP A 43 12.86 1.05 -2.11
N LEU A 44 12.22 2.18 -1.78
CA LEU A 44 11.30 2.24 -0.68
C LEU A 44 10.09 1.34 -0.95
N ALA A 45 9.76 0.50 0.03
CA ALA A 45 8.63 -0.39 -0.01
C ALA A 45 7.85 -0.36 1.31
N VAL A 46 6.57 -0.71 1.22
CA VAL A 46 5.70 -0.92 2.39
C VAL A 46 5.12 -2.33 2.36
N ARG A 47 4.87 -2.91 3.53
CA ARG A 47 4.21 -4.21 3.69
C ARG A 47 2.83 -4.05 4.28
N ILE A 48 1.82 -4.36 3.47
CA ILE A 48 0.39 -4.27 3.83
C ILE A 48 -0.18 -5.68 3.74
N ASN A 49 -0.83 -6.15 4.80
CA ASN A 49 -1.40 -7.50 4.86
C ASN A 49 -0.41 -8.58 4.39
N GLN A 50 0.83 -8.51 4.90
CA GLN A 50 1.95 -9.41 4.57
C GLN A 50 2.43 -9.38 3.11
N LYS A 51 1.86 -8.51 2.27
CA LYS A 51 2.30 -8.30 0.89
C LYS A 51 3.10 -6.99 0.78
N SER A 52 4.23 -7.07 0.09
CA SER A 52 5.12 -5.93 -0.10
C SER A 52 4.82 -5.19 -1.40
N TYR A 53 4.92 -3.87 -1.38
CA TYR A 53 4.64 -2.98 -2.50
C TYR A 53 5.72 -1.90 -2.58
N PHE A 54 6.25 -1.65 -3.78
CA PHE A 54 7.12 -0.50 -4.00
C PHE A 54 6.32 0.80 -3.89
N VAL A 55 6.90 1.78 -3.21
CA VAL A 55 6.35 3.12 -3.09
C VAL A 55 6.78 3.91 -4.33
N ARG A 56 5.84 4.65 -4.92
CA ARG A 56 6.15 5.64 -5.96
C ARG A 56 5.99 7.04 -5.41
N GLY A 57 6.74 7.98 -5.96
CA GLY A 57 6.64 9.40 -5.60
C GLY A 57 7.41 9.81 -4.35
N ALA A 58 8.14 8.88 -3.72
CA ALA A 58 9.12 9.15 -2.68
C ALA A 58 10.30 8.19 -2.89
N ALA A 59 11.51 8.71 -2.79
CA ALA A 59 12.74 7.93 -2.78
C ALA A 59 13.03 7.43 -1.35
N ILE A 60 13.81 6.36 -1.24
CA ILE A 60 14.22 5.83 0.06
C ILE A 60 15.06 6.84 0.85
N ASP A 61 15.89 7.62 0.15
CA ASP A 61 16.79 8.61 0.73
C ASP A 61 16.09 9.92 1.12
N ASP A 62 14.81 10.12 0.74
CA ASP A 62 14.01 11.27 1.20
C ASP A 62 13.78 11.24 2.72
N PHE A 63 14.04 10.08 3.35
CA PHE A 63 13.86 9.83 4.78
C PHE A 63 15.19 9.69 5.54
N GLY A 64 16.32 10.01 4.91
CA GLY A 64 17.67 9.86 5.46
C GLY A 64 18.49 8.79 4.73
N ASP A 65 19.74 8.61 5.11
CA ASP A 65 20.64 7.64 4.46
C ASP A 65 20.11 6.21 4.62
N ALA A 66 19.71 5.61 3.50
CA ALA A 66 19.17 4.26 3.49
C ALA A 66 20.19 3.21 3.99
N HIS A 67 21.49 3.46 3.89
CA HIS A 67 22.56 2.54 4.28
C HIS A 67 23.14 2.82 5.66
N ALA A 68 22.62 3.80 6.40
CA ALA A 68 22.97 3.98 7.81
C ALA A 68 22.64 2.72 8.63
N GLU A 69 23.24 2.57 9.81
CA GLU A 69 23.02 1.40 10.69
C GLU A 69 21.53 1.14 10.97
N ASP A 70 20.76 2.21 11.16
CA ASP A 70 19.31 2.17 11.31
C ASP A 70 18.57 2.52 9.99
N GLY A 71 19.28 2.74 8.89
CA GLY A 71 18.72 3.05 7.58
C GLY A 71 17.78 1.97 7.04
N PHE A 72 16.96 2.31 6.04
CA PHE A 72 15.95 1.39 5.51
C PHE A 72 16.51 0.14 4.83
N CYS A 73 17.77 0.13 4.39
CA CYS A 73 18.43 -1.07 3.87
C CYS A 73 18.87 -2.03 4.98
N ASN A 74 18.92 -1.56 6.24
CA ASN A 74 19.39 -2.33 7.38
C ASN A 74 18.30 -2.56 8.44
N SER A 75 17.16 -1.87 8.37
CA SER A 75 16.09 -1.98 9.36
C SER A 75 14.68 -1.88 8.76
N ILE A 76 13.73 -2.54 9.42
CA ILE A 76 12.30 -2.39 9.16
C ILE A 76 11.73 -1.35 10.12
N ARG A 77 11.11 -0.30 9.58
CA ARG A 77 10.49 0.78 10.36
C ARG A 77 8.97 0.74 10.24
N LYS A 78 8.28 1.53 11.05
CA LYS A 78 6.82 1.71 10.97
C LYS A 78 6.49 3.01 10.26
N ALA A 79 5.56 2.96 9.31
CA ALA A 79 5.05 4.13 8.61
C ALA A 79 3.53 4.21 8.76
N LYS A 80 3.01 5.43 8.87
CA LYS A 80 1.58 5.70 8.78
C LYS A 80 1.22 5.90 7.31
N VAL A 81 0.33 5.08 6.78
CA VAL A 81 -0.09 5.14 5.37
C VAL A 81 -1.58 5.46 5.30
N LYS A 82 -1.92 6.39 4.40
CA LYS A 82 -3.29 6.82 4.13
C LYS A 82 -3.66 6.61 2.67
N GLY A 83 -4.92 6.21 2.40
CA GLY A 83 -5.47 5.99 1.05
C GLY A 83 -6.94 6.33 0.95
#